data_AF-A0A2R6LUS9-F1
#
_entry.id   AF-A0A2R6LUS9-F1
#
_cell.length_a   1.000
_cell.length_b   1.000
_cell.length_c   1.000
_cell.angle_alpha   90.00
_cell.angle_beta   90.00
_cell.angle_gamma   90.00
#
_symmetry.space_group_name_H-M   'P 1'
#
loop_
_entity.id
_entity.type
_entity.pdbx_description
1 polymer ?
#
loop_
_entity_poly.entity_id
_entity_poly.type
_entity_poly.pdbx_seq_one_letter_code
_entity_poly.pdbx_strand_id
1 'polypeptide(L)' 'VEVAWWLLEEMIEDGDIGEGEIVEQYPTVEGTVVERTPLA' A
#
# COMPACT_ATOMS: atom_id res chain seq x y z
N VAL A 1 -5.22 5.81 -10.63
CA VAL A 1 -6.22 6.60 -9.88
C VAL A 1 -5.50 7.18 -8.69
N GLU A 2 -5.22 8.48 -8.68
CA GLU A 2 -4.33 9.12 -7.71
C GLU A 2 -5.03 9.48 -6.38
N VAL A 3 -6.36 9.40 -6.33
CA VAL A 3 -7.16 9.74 -5.14
C VAL A 3 -6.85 8.85 -3.95
N ALA A 4 -6.54 7.57 -4.16
CA ALA A 4 -6.24 6.64 -3.07
C ALA A 4 -4.85 6.85 -2.45
N TRP A 5 -3.92 7.48 -3.17
CA TRP A 5 -2.56 7.73 -2.68
C TRP A 5 -2.52 8.95 -1.76
N TRP A 6 -3.12 10.06 -2.20
CA TRP A 6 -3.18 11.29 -1.41
C TRP A 6 -3.90 11.08 -0.07
N LEU A 7 -5.01 10.31 -0.06
CA LEU A 7 -5.70 9.96 1.18
C LEU A 7 -4.84 9.11 2.13
N LEU A 8 -3.98 8.24 1.58
CA LEU A 8 -3.08 7.42 2.39
C LEU A 8 -1.98 8.28 3.04
N GLU A 9 -1.43 9.24 2.29
CA GLU A 9 -0.48 10.21 2.83
C GLU A 9 -1.09 11.04 3.97
N GLU A 10 -2.31 11.57 3.78
CA GLU A 10 -3.00 12.32 4.86
C GLU A 10 -3.24 11.45 6.11
N MET A 11 -3.65 10.18 5.95
CA MET A 11 -3.83 9.28 7.11
C MET A 11 -2.53 8.98 7.86
N ILE A 12 -1.38 8.97 7.16
CA ILE A 12 -0.07 8.83 7.80
C ILE A 12 0.30 10.13 8.54
N GLU A 13 0.10 11.28 7.90
CA GLU A 13 0.39 12.60 8.48
C GLU A 13 -0.47 12.91 9.72
N ASP A 14 -1.76 12.53 9.67
CA ASP A 14 -2.70 12.66 10.80
C ASP A 14 -2.44 11.64 11.91
N GLY A 15 -1.54 10.67 11.69
CA GLY A 15 -1.15 9.64 12.65
C GLY A 15 -2.17 8.52 12.82
N ASP A 16 -3.18 8.45 11.94
CA ASP A 16 -4.15 7.36 11.89
C ASP A 16 -3.48 6.03 11.49
N ILE A 17 -2.34 6.09 10.81
CA ILE A 17 -1.48 4.95 10.48
C ILE A 17 -0.07 5.22 11.02
N GLY A 18 0.36 4.44 12.02
CA GLY A 18 1.66 4.62 12.68
C GLY A 18 2.84 3.87 12.02
N GLU A 19 2.58 2.76 11.34
CA GLU A 19 3.55 1.96 10.57
C GLU A 19 2.82 1.00 9.62
N GLY A 20 3.40 0.65 8.48
CA GLY A 20 2.78 -0.30 7.55
C GLY A 20 3.51 -0.48 6.21
N GLU A 21 2.99 -1.39 5.39
CA GLU A 21 3.45 -1.62 4.01
C GLU A 21 2.24 -1.75 3.07
N ILE A 22 2.38 -1.24 1.86
CA ILE A 22 1.41 -1.49 0.78
C ILE A 22 1.70 -2.88 0.24
N VAL A 23 0.67 -3.74 0.24
CA VAL A 23 0.74 -5.09 -0.30
C VAL A 23 -0.06 -5.16 -1.59
N GLU A 24 0.64 -5.39 -2.70
CA GLU A 24 0.03 -5.56 -4.02
C GLU A 24 0.10 -7.02 -4.42
N GLN A 25 -1.03 -7.58 -4.86
CA GLN A 25 -1.14 -9.00 -5.21
C GLN A 25 -1.70 -9.18 -6.61
N TYR A 26 -0.98 -9.94 -7.42
CA TYR A 26 -1.30 -10.18 -8.81
C TYR A 26 -1.40 -11.68 -9.08
N PRO A 27 -2.56 -12.21 -9.52
CA PRO A 27 -2.66 -13.60 -9.94
C PRO A 27 -1.88 -13.83 -11.25
N THR A 28 -1.10 -14.90 -11.29
CA THR A 28 -0.35 -15.36 -12.46
C THR A 28 -0.65 -16.84 -12.73
N VAL A 29 -0.13 -17.35 -13.86
CA VAL A 29 -0.32 -18.76 -14.22
C VAL A 29 0.43 -19.72 -13.29
N GLU A 30 1.46 -19.24 -12.58
CA GLU A 30 2.29 -20.04 -11.67
C GLU A 30 1.90 -19.86 -10.20
N GLY A 31 0.95 -18.97 -9.89
CA GLY A 31 0.51 -18.68 -8.53
C GLY A 31 0.14 -17.21 -8.33
N THR A 32 0.36 -16.67 -7.14
CA THR A 32 0.16 -15.25 -6.85
C THR A 32 1.51 -14.59 -6.61
N VAL A 33 1.79 -13.51 -7.33
CA VAL A 33 2.93 -12.63 -7.06
C VAL A 33 2.50 -11.61 -6.02
N VAL A 34 3.34 -11.39 -5.01
CA VAL A 34 3.11 -10.44 -3.93
C VAL A 34 4.26 -9.44 -3.91
N GLU A 35 3.95 -8.16 -4.05
CA GLU A 35 4.88 -7.05 -3.92
C GLU A 35 4.57 -6.26 -2.65
N ARG A 36 5.63 -5.77 -1.99
CA ARG A 36 5.57 -5.11 -0.69
C ARG A 36 6.37 -3.83 -0.73
N THR A 37 5.72 -2.71 -0.46
CA THR A 37 6.32 -1.38 -0.44
C THR A 37 6.16 -0.80 0.96
N PRO A 38 7.23 -0.67 1.75
CA PRO A 38 7.17 -0.01 3.05
C PRO A 38 6.66 1.43 2.91
N LEU A 39 5.81 1.85 3.85
CA LEU A 39 5.49 3.25 4.05
C LEU A 39 6.65 3.87 4.84
N ALA A 40 7.40 4.78 4.21
CA ALA A 40 8.62 5.38 4.76
C ALA A 40 8.33 6.46 5.82
#